data_AF-A0A2E8XSH2-F1
#
_entry.id   AF-A0A2E8XSH2-F1
#
_cell.length_a   1.000
_cell.length_b   1.000
_cell.length_c   1.000
_cell.angle_alpha   90.00
_cell.angle_beta   90.00
_cell.angle_gamma   90.00
#
_symmetry.space_group_name_H-M   'P 1'
#
loop_
_entity.id
_entity.type
_entity.pdbx_description
1 polymer ?
#
loop_
_entity_poly.entity_id
_entity_poly.type
_entity_poly.pdbx_seq_one_letter_code
_entity_poly.pdbx_strand_id
1 'polypeptide(L)'
;MDRRAIAAFLCFLVLAATAAGAANETRRSWEATISARLLNVRAGPGEGHAIVTKLKRGDKARAFDEDGRWVHIHSFDDSGTTGWVHRSFIRLPKDFLAPAFGDAENAFLEWASERGDLSEVSVESDNRISLVLSVGVATASADEIAREVACAWRDRLEINASVVATVWPPEGPQKGWVAQTSCP
;
A
#
# COMPACT_ATOMS: atom_id res chain seq x y z
N MET A 1 -42.61 -16.93 59.38
CA MET A 1 -42.62 -15.78 60.31
C MET A 1 -41.24 -15.13 60.19
N ASP A 2 -41.00 -14.34 59.14
CA ASP A 2 -41.07 -12.86 59.11
C ASP A 2 -39.87 -12.20 59.83
N ARG A 3 -39.11 -11.20 59.36
CA ARG A 3 -39.09 -10.27 58.20
C ARG A 3 -37.72 -9.54 58.25
N ARG A 4 -37.12 -9.22 57.09
CA ARG A 4 -36.44 -7.93 56.70
C ARG A 4 -35.23 -8.14 55.78
N ALA A 5 -35.34 -7.54 54.59
CA ALA A 5 -34.31 -7.40 53.57
C ALA A 5 -33.46 -6.13 53.81
N ILE A 6 -32.16 -6.18 53.51
CA ILE A 6 -31.37 -5.03 53.04
C ILE A 6 -30.34 -5.54 52.02
N ALA A 7 -30.44 -5.02 50.80
CA ALA A 7 -29.47 -5.17 49.72
C ALA A 7 -28.30 -4.19 49.91
N ALA A 8 -27.08 -4.57 49.54
CA ALA A 8 -26.12 -3.64 48.93
C ALA A 8 -24.89 -4.40 48.39
N PHE A 9 -24.89 -4.52 47.07
CA PHE A 9 -23.76 -4.63 46.16
C PHE A 9 -22.58 -3.76 46.62
N LEU A 10 -21.43 -4.37 46.94
CA LEU A 10 -20.16 -3.65 47.10
C LEU A 10 -19.06 -4.36 46.30
N CYS A 11 -19.08 -4.03 45.01
CA CYS A 11 -17.94 -3.60 44.20
C CYS A 11 -16.59 -4.30 44.45
N PHE A 12 -16.32 -5.19 43.52
CA PHE A 12 -15.02 -5.67 43.05
C PHE A 12 -13.96 -4.54 43.05
N LEU A 13 -13.07 -4.51 44.05
CA LEU A 13 -11.92 -3.60 44.10
C LEU A 13 -10.69 -4.28 43.49
N VAL A 14 -10.74 -4.49 42.17
CA VAL A 14 -9.53 -4.64 41.36
C VAL A 14 -9.04 -3.24 41.04
N LEU A 15 -7.92 -2.83 41.63
CA LEU A 15 -7.20 -1.63 41.21
C LEU A 15 -5.80 -2.04 40.72
N ALA A 16 -5.76 -2.75 39.60
CA ALA A 16 -4.56 -2.76 38.76
C ALA A 16 -4.53 -1.44 37.99
N ALA A 17 -3.89 -0.43 38.54
CA ALA A 17 -3.58 0.80 37.82
C ALA A 17 -2.37 0.54 36.90
N THR A 18 -2.57 -0.21 35.82
CA THR A 18 -1.65 -0.14 34.69
C THR A 18 -1.98 1.13 33.93
N ALA A 19 -1.23 2.20 34.21
CA ALA A 19 -1.17 3.35 33.33
C ALA A 19 -0.56 2.88 32.01
N ALA A 20 -1.41 2.48 31.07
CA ALA A 20 -1.02 2.33 29.68
C ALA A 20 -0.63 3.72 29.20
N GLY A 21 0.68 4.00 29.19
CA GLY A 21 1.22 5.12 28.44
C GLY A 21 0.83 4.90 26.99
N ALA A 22 -0.20 5.59 26.52
CA ALA A 22 -0.46 5.72 25.10
C ALA A 22 0.78 6.38 24.51
N ALA A 23 1.61 5.59 23.84
CA ALA A 23 2.73 6.11 23.06
C ALA A 23 2.13 7.10 22.06
N ASN A 24 2.43 8.39 22.24
CA ASN A 24 2.06 9.42 21.30
C ASN A 24 3.03 9.31 20.11
N GLU A 25 2.87 8.26 19.32
CA GLU A 25 3.51 8.17 18.02
C GLU A 25 2.91 9.26 17.15
N THR A 26 3.70 10.31 16.90
CA THR A 26 3.39 11.27 15.84
C THR A 26 3.31 10.49 14.54
N ARG A 27 2.10 10.11 14.13
CA ARG A 27 1.89 9.32 12.92
C ARG A 27 2.50 10.09 11.76
N ARG A 28 3.48 9.47 11.10
CA ARG A 28 4.11 10.07 9.92
C ARG A 28 3.01 10.37 8.90
N SER A 29 3.11 11.54 8.29
CA SER A 29 2.21 11.93 7.21
C SER A 29 2.99 12.62 6.12
N TRP A 30 2.45 12.55 4.91
CA TRP A 30 3.11 12.97 3.68
C TRP A 30 2.22 13.95 2.94
N GLU A 31 2.81 14.94 2.28
CA GLU A 31 2.04 15.88 1.46
C GLU A 31 1.38 15.16 0.27
N ALA A 32 0.12 15.44 0.02
CA ALA A 32 -0.60 14.86 -1.10
C ALA A 32 -1.33 15.96 -1.88
N THR A 33 -1.52 15.74 -3.19
CA THR A 33 -2.23 16.68 -4.06
C THR A 33 -3.34 16.00 -4.83
N ILE A 34 -4.55 16.53 -4.77
CA ILE A 34 -5.69 15.96 -5.48
C ILE A 34 -5.55 16.17 -6.99
N SER A 35 -5.75 15.11 -7.78
CA SER A 35 -5.62 15.12 -9.25
C SER A 35 -6.97 15.14 -9.98
N ALA A 36 -8.04 14.67 -9.33
CA ALA A 36 -9.39 14.65 -9.92
C ALA A 36 -10.07 16.02 -9.91
N ARG A 37 -10.97 16.28 -10.87
CA ARG A 37 -11.73 17.54 -10.96
C ARG A 37 -12.57 17.79 -9.71
N LEU A 38 -13.22 16.75 -9.22
CA LEU A 38 -13.99 16.72 -7.99
C LEU A 38 -13.89 15.31 -7.41
N LEU A 39 -13.32 15.19 -6.21
CA LEU A 39 -13.04 13.95 -5.52
C LEU A 39 -13.92 13.84 -4.28
N ASN A 40 -14.60 12.71 -4.11
CA ASN A 40 -15.32 12.42 -2.88
C ASN A 40 -14.34 11.92 -1.83
N VAL A 41 -14.36 12.55 -0.66
CA VAL A 41 -13.70 12.05 0.56
C VAL A 41 -14.75 11.29 1.35
N ARG A 42 -14.44 10.06 1.75
CA ARG A 42 -15.40 9.14 2.39
C ARG A 42 -15.04 8.82 3.82
N ALA A 43 -16.04 8.40 4.60
CA ALA A 43 -15.87 8.03 6.00
C ALA A 43 -15.06 6.73 6.21
N GLY A 44 -14.91 5.90 5.19
CA GLY A 44 -14.15 4.65 5.23
C GLY A 44 -13.64 4.22 3.86
N PRO A 45 -12.77 3.21 3.80
CA PRO A 45 -12.13 2.72 2.59
C PRO A 45 -13.11 1.90 1.74
N GLY A 46 -13.92 2.57 0.93
CA GLY A 46 -14.87 1.90 0.04
C GLY A 46 -15.91 2.83 -0.57
N GLU A 47 -16.47 2.44 -1.71
CA GLU A 47 -17.50 3.23 -2.41
C GLU A 47 -18.84 3.29 -1.66
N GLY A 48 -19.11 2.31 -0.78
CA GLY A 48 -20.31 2.24 0.05
C GLY A 48 -20.28 3.17 1.27
N HIS A 49 -19.13 3.73 1.64
CA HIS A 49 -19.05 4.64 2.78
C HIS A 49 -19.59 6.02 2.46
N ALA A 50 -20.21 6.66 3.46
CA ALA A 50 -20.75 8.01 3.34
C ALA A 50 -19.67 9.02 2.90
N ILE A 51 -20.05 9.99 2.07
CA ILE A 51 -19.19 11.09 1.65
C ILE A 51 -19.17 12.13 2.77
N VAL A 52 -17.99 12.42 3.31
CA VAL A 52 -17.81 13.41 4.39
C VAL A 52 -17.51 14.80 3.83
N THR A 53 -16.81 14.88 2.69
CA THR A 53 -16.55 16.14 1.99
C THR A 53 -16.16 15.89 0.53
N LYS A 54 -15.88 16.96 -0.22
CA LYS A 54 -15.36 16.88 -1.58
C LYS A 54 -14.18 17.83 -1.76
N LEU A 55 -13.14 17.35 -2.43
CA LEU A 55 -11.94 18.12 -2.77
C LEU A 55 -11.86 18.33 -4.30
N LYS A 56 -11.20 19.40 -4.71
CA LYS A 56 -10.99 19.78 -6.11
C LYS A 56 -9.55 19.51 -6.52
N ARG A 57 -9.33 19.49 -7.83
CA ARG A 57 -7.99 19.36 -8.41
C ARG A 57 -7.08 20.47 -7.87
N GLY A 58 -5.91 20.08 -7.39
CA GLY A 58 -4.91 21.00 -6.86
C GLY A 58 -4.98 21.19 -5.34
N ASP A 59 -6.09 20.81 -4.70
CA ASP A 59 -6.21 20.84 -3.25
C ASP A 59 -5.10 19.99 -2.61
N LYS A 60 -4.64 20.46 -1.45
CA LYS A 60 -3.57 19.82 -0.67
C LYS A 60 -4.17 19.07 0.50
N ALA A 61 -3.55 17.97 0.84
CA ALA A 61 -3.89 17.17 2.01
C ALA A 61 -2.61 16.56 2.58
N ARG A 62 -2.74 15.90 3.72
CA ARG A 62 -1.71 15.02 4.28
C ARG A 62 -2.23 13.59 4.25
N ALA A 63 -1.52 12.70 3.58
CA ALA A 63 -1.80 11.27 3.59
C ALA A 63 -1.01 10.62 4.74
N PHE A 64 -1.59 9.63 5.42
CA PHE A 64 -0.96 9.05 6.60
C PHE A 64 -1.25 7.56 6.82
N ASP A 65 -2.14 6.98 6.03
CA ASP A 65 -2.52 5.58 6.10
C ASP A 65 -3.12 5.13 4.77
N GLU A 66 -3.20 3.82 4.56
CA GLU A 66 -3.86 3.23 3.40
C GLU A 66 -4.52 1.87 3.69
N ASP A 67 -5.52 1.54 2.89
CA ASP A 67 -6.23 0.27 2.93
C ASP A 67 -6.56 -0.11 1.48
N GLY A 68 -5.74 -1.01 0.94
CA GLY A 68 -5.79 -1.44 -0.46
C GLY A 68 -5.62 -0.28 -1.44
N ARG A 69 -6.73 0.14 -2.09
CA ARG A 69 -6.72 1.27 -3.04
C ARG A 69 -7.20 2.59 -2.42
N TRP A 70 -7.39 2.63 -1.11
CA TRP A 70 -7.88 3.80 -0.39
C TRP A 70 -6.77 4.40 0.45
N VAL A 71 -6.72 5.73 0.46
CA VAL A 71 -5.72 6.51 1.17
C VAL A 71 -6.43 7.36 2.20
N HIS A 72 -6.04 7.22 3.47
CA HIS A 72 -6.54 8.05 4.56
C HIS A 72 -5.80 9.38 4.54
N ILE A 73 -6.56 10.47 4.43
CA ILE A 73 -6.07 11.82 4.38
C ILE A 73 -6.63 12.69 5.52
N HIS A 74 -5.86 13.68 5.94
CA HIS A 74 -6.23 14.72 6.89
C HIS A 74 -5.69 16.09 6.41
N SER A 75 -5.95 17.16 7.17
CA SER A 75 -5.44 18.51 6.92
C SER A 75 -5.70 19.03 5.50
N PHE A 76 -6.86 18.66 4.95
CA PHE A 76 -7.39 19.24 3.70
C PHE A 76 -8.34 20.42 3.98
N ASP A 77 -8.66 20.66 5.25
CA ASP A 77 -9.37 21.82 5.77
C ASP A 77 -8.92 22.11 7.21
N ASP A 78 -9.40 23.22 7.78
CA ASP A 78 -9.08 23.67 9.15
C ASP A 78 -9.98 23.00 10.21
N SER A 79 -10.90 22.12 9.82
CA SER A 79 -11.86 21.49 10.75
C SER A 79 -11.28 20.29 11.48
N GLY A 80 -10.12 19.79 11.05
CA GLY A 80 -9.52 18.56 11.56
C GLY A 80 -10.22 17.29 11.05
N THR A 81 -11.10 17.41 10.06
CA THR A 81 -11.77 16.25 9.46
C THR A 81 -10.73 15.34 8.78
N THR A 82 -10.96 14.03 8.88
CA THR A 82 -10.19 13.02 8.14
C THR A 82 -11.12 12.21 7.26
N GLY A 83 -10.56 11.55 6.25
CA GLY A 83 -11.34 10.62 5.43
C GLY A 83 -10.54 9.96 4.33
N TRP A 84 -11.22 9.12 3.57
CA TRP A 84 -10.60 8.19 2.63
C TRP A 84 -10.86 8.60 1.18
N VAL A 85 -9.83 8.49 0.36
CA VAL A 85 -9.89 8.77 -1.09
C VAL A 85 -9.27 7.64 -1.89
N HIS A 86 -9.75 7.42 -3.12
CA HIS A 86 -9.18 6.41 -4.00
C HIS A 86 -7.82 6.84 -4.57
N ARG A 87 -6.82 5.96 -4.51
CA ARG A 87 -5.42 6.21 -4.88
C ARG A 87 -5.25 6.80 -6.29
N SER A 88 -6.08 6.41 -7.25
CA SER A 88 -6.02 6.92 -8.63
C SER A 88 -6.30 8.43 -8.77
N PHE A 89 -6.83 9.08 -7.74
CA PHE A 89 -7.25 10.49 -7.79
C PHE A 89 -6.42 11.42 -6.90
N ILE A 90 -5.29 10.93 -6.39
CA ILE A 90 -4.38 11.64 -5.51
C ILE A 90 -2.94 11.39 -5.96
N ARG A 91 -2.13 12.46 -6.00
CA ARG A 91 -0.69 12.37 -6.20
C ARG A 91 -0.01 12.33 -4.85
N LEU A 92 0.79 11.29 -4.65
CA LEU A 92 1.47 10.96 -3.40
C LEU A 92 2.98 10.93 -3.65
N PRO A 93 3.81 11.31 -2.67
CA PRO A 93 5.25 11.22 -2.77
C PRO A 93 5.66 9.76 -2.77
N LYS A 94 6.81 9.48 -3.38
CA LYS A 94 7.38 8.12 -3.49
C LYS A 94 7.44 7.43 -2.12
N ASP A 95 7.79 8.17 -1.07
CA ASP A 95 7.91 7.64 0.29
C ASP A 95 6.57 7.28 0.94
N PHE A 96 5.45 7.84 0.46
CA PHE A 96 4.10 7.38 0.84
C PHE A 96 3.68 6.15 0.02
N LEU A 97 4.19 6.01 -1.21
CA LEU A 97 3.95 4.82 -2.02
C LEU A 97 4.84 3.64 -1.63
N ALA A 98 5.90 3.88 -0.85
CA ALA A 98 6.68 2.82 -0.24
C ALA A 98 5.78 1.93 0.61
N PRO A 99 4.99 2.39 1.60
CA PRO A 99 4.10 1.48 2.35
C PRO A 99 2.99 0.79 1.52
N ALA A 100 2.79 1.13 0.24
CA ALA A 100 1.72 0.57 -0.62
C ALA A 100 1.85 -0.94 -0.92
N PHE A 101 2.93 -1.49 -0.43
CA PHE A 101 3.56 -2.75 -0.70
C PHE A 101 4.27 -3.05 0.61
N GLY A 102 4.01 -4.18 1.26
CA GLY A 102 4.58 -4.45 2.59
C GLY A 102 6.11 -4.28 2.59
N ASP A 103 6.75 -4.14 3.76
CA ASP A 103 8.21 -3.95 3.87
C ASP A 103 9.02 -4.91 2.97
N ALA A 104 8.56 -6.17 2.86
CA ALA A 104 9.17 -7.19 2.03
C ALA A 104 9.03 -6.93 0.51
N GLU A 105 7.92 -6.33 0.07
CA GLU A 105 7.69 -5.98 -1.33
C GLU A 105 8.52 -4.76 -1.73
N ASN A 106 8.65 -3.77 -0.83
CA ASN A 106 9.58 -2.65 -1.04
C ASN A 106 11.03 -3.11 -1.13
N ALA A 107 11.44 -3.97 -0.20
CA ALA A 107 12.79 -4.54 -0.21
C ALA A 107 13.04 -5.36 -1.48
N PHE A 108 12.01 -5.99 -2.05
CA PHE A 108 12.10 -6.61 -3.36
C PHE A 108 12.29 -5.59 -4.48
N LEU A 109 11.45 -4.55 -4.56
CA LEU A 109 11.53 -3.54 -5.62
C LEU A 109 12.86 -2.79 -5.60
N GLU A 110 13.39 -2.50 -4.41
CA GLU A 110 14.73 -1.93 -4.22
C GLU A 110 15.81 -2.86 -4.76
N TRP A 111 15.84 -4.11 -4.29
CA TRP A 111 16.78 -5.12 -4.79
C TRP A 111 16.70 -5.30 -6.31
N ALA A 112 15.48 -5.36 -6.87
CA ALA A 112 15.29 -5.59 -8.30
C ALA A 112 15.79 -4.38 -9.13
N SER A 113 15.64 -3.16 -8.60
CA SER A 113 16.16 -1.94 -9.22
C SER A 113 17.69 -1.84 -9.14
N GLU A 114 18.31 -2.41 -8.11
CA GLU A 114 19.77 -2.40 -7.91
C GLU A 114 20.52 -3.42 -8.78
N ARG A 115 19.82 -4.39 -9.39
CA ARG A 115 20.44 -5.39 -10.28
C ARG A 115 21.14 -4.76 -11.49
N GLY A 116 20.67 -3.60 -11.94
CA GLY A 116 21.21 -2.87 -13.09
C GLY A 116 20.82 -3.41 -14.47
N ASP A 117 20.19 -4.58 -14.53
CA ASP A 117 19.72 -5.23 -15.76
C ASP A 117 18.28 -4.87 -16.15
N LEU A 118 17.56 -4.15 -15.27
CA LEU A 118 16.17 -3.73 -15.45
C LEU A 118 16.03 -2.21 -15.35
N SER A 119 15.25 -1.64 -16.27
CA SER A 119 14.86 -0.23 -16.26
C SER A 119 13.52 0.01 -15.57
N GLU A 120 12.66 -1.02 -15.50
CA GLU A 120 11.38 -0.99 -14.80
C GLU A 120 11.05 -2.37 -14.25
N VAL A 121 10.48 -2.38 -13.04
CA VAL A 121 9.91 -3.56 -12.38
C VAL A 121 8.53 -3.18 -11.86
N SER A 122 7.51 -3.91 -12.30
CA SER A 122 6.12 -3.65 -11.98
C SER A 122 5.47 -4.92 -11.46
N VAL A 123 4.78 -4.81 -10.33
CA VAL A 123 4.02 -5.89 -9.72
C VAL A 123 2.57 -5.74 -10.18
N GLU A 124 2.03 -6.80 -10.76
CA GLU A 124 0.65 -6.89 -11.23
C GLU A 124 -0.21 -7.72 -10.25
N SER A 125 -1.51 -7.85 -10.53
CA SER A 125 -2.35 -8.80 -9.80
C SER A 125 -1.99 -10.26 -10.12
N ASP A 126 -2.51 -11.19 -9.33
CA ASP A 126 -2.49 -12.62 -9.62
C ASP A 126 -1.08 -13.22 -9.75
N ASN A 127 -0.15 -12.77 -8.89
CA ASN A 127 1.24 -13.22 -8.85
C ASN A 127 2.00 -13.02 -10.16
N ARG A 128 1.71 -11.93 -10.88
CA ARG A 128 2.43 -11.57 -12.11
C ARG A 128 3.34 -10.37 -11.86
N ILE A 129 4.50 -10.38 -12.52
CA ILE A 129 5.41 -9.25 -12.55
C ILE A 129 5.78 -8.92 -14.00
N SER A 130 5.88 -7.63 -14.31
CA SER A 130 6.33 -7.10 -15.59
C SER A 130 7.70 -6.45 -15.41
N LEU A 131 8.65 -6.84 -16.25
CA LEU A 131 10.04 -6.41 -16.21
C LEU A 131 10.40 -5.76 -17.54
N VAL A 132 11.07 -4.61 -17.53
CA VAL A 132 11.62 -3.98 -18.74
C VAL A 132 13.13 -4.02 -18.66
N LEU A 133 13.78 -4.62 -19.66
CA LEU A 133 15.24 -4.70 -19.69
C LEU A 133 15.88 -3.30 -19.76
N SER A 134 17.05 -3.15 -19.15
CA SER A 134 17.89 -1.97 -19.37
C SER A 134 18.46 -1.95 -20.79
N VAL A 135 18.70 -0.75 -21.32
CA VAL A 135 19.37 -0.59 -22.61
C VAL A 135 20.76 -1.23 -22.56
N GLY A 136 21.08 -2.08 -23.54
CA GLY A 136 22.36 -2.79 -23.63
C GLY A 136 22.35 -4.19 -23.00
N VAL A 137 21.28 -4.58 -22.30
CA VAL A 137 21.10 -5.96 -21.83
C VAL A 137 20.65 -6.85 -22.99
N ALA A 138 21.30 -8.00 -23.14
CA ALA A 138 20.97 -8.94 -24.20
C ALA A 138 19.61 -9.61 -23.96
N THR A 139 18.75 -9.63 -24.96
CA THR A 139 17.44 -10.31 -24.88
C THR A 139 17.56 -11.82 -24.64
N ALA A 140 18.69 -12.43 -25.01
CA ALA A 140 18.99 -13.84 -24.71
C ALA A 140 19.08 -14.14 -23.20
N SER A 141 19.33 -13.13 -22.36
CA SER A 141 19.35 -13.26 -20.89
C SER A 141 17.95 -13.11 -20.26
N ALA A 142 16.93 -12.79 -21.05
CA ALA A 142 15.60 -12.44 -20.53
C ALA A 142 14.95 -13.57 -19.74
N ASP A 143 15.06 -14.83 -20.17
CA ASP A 143 14.48 -15.99 -19.46
C ASP A 143 15.12 -16.22 -18.08
N GLU A 144 16.44 -16.05 -17.98
CA GLU A 144 17.20 -16.18 -16.73
C GLU A 144 16.83 -15.05 -15.75
N ILE A 145 16.85 -13.80 -16.22
CA ILE A 145 16.44 -12.63 -15.43
C ILE A 145 14.98 -12.82 -14.95
N ALA A 146 14.07 -13.24 -15.83
CA ALA A 146 12.68 -13.49 -15.48
C ALA A 146 12.55 -14.54 -14.37
N ARG A 147 13.29 -15.65 -14.48
CA ARG A 147 13.29 -16.73 -13.49
C ARG A 147 13.76 -16.22 -12.13
N GLU A 148 14.90 -15.55 -12.10
CA GLU A 148 15.50 -15.06 -10.86
C GLU A 148 14.58 -14.09 -10.14
N VAL A 149 14.05 -13.11 -10.86
CA VAL A 149 13.21 -12.06 -10.28
C VAL A 149 11.85 -12.64 -9.83
N ALA A 150 11.24 -13.54 -10.61
CA ALA A 150 10.00 -14.22 -10.21
C ALA A 150 10.18 -15.06 -8.94
N CYS A 151 11.29 -15.81 -8.83
CA CYS A 151 11.55 -16.62 -7.64
C CYS A 151 11.92 -15.79 -6.43
N ALA A 152 12.73 -14.74 -6.59
CA ALA A 152 13.05 -13.81 -5.52
C ALA A 152 11.79 -13.14 -4.95
N TRP A 153 10.85 -12.76 -5.83
CA TRP A 153 9.56 -12.22 -5.42
C TRP A 153 8.77 -13.21 -4.55
N ARG A 154 8.56 -14.41 -5.09
CA ARG A 154 7.79 -15.46 -4.43
C ARG A 154 8.35 -15.79 -3.05
N ASP A 155 9.66 -16.01 -2.98
CA ASP A 155 10.32 -16.50 -1.78
C ASP A 155 10.36 -15.41 -0.69
N ARG A 156 10.55 -14.14 -1.06
CA ARG A 156 10.57 -13.02 -0.09
C ARG A 156 9.19 -12.66 0.45
N LEU A 157 8.15 -12.90 -0.33
CA LEU A 157 6.76 -12.66 0.08
C LEU A 157 6.04 -13.91 0.58
N GLU A 158 6.75 -15.03 0.70
CA GLU A 158 6.20 -16.33 1.13
C GLU A 158 4.95 -16.73 0.31
N ILE A 159 4.93 -16.40 -0.98
CA ILE A 159 3.79 -16.67 -1.86
C ILE A 159 3.72 -18.18 -2.13
N ASN A 160 2.66 -18.82 -1.64
CA ASN A 160 2.40 -20.25 -1.85
C ASN A 160 1.66 -20.52 -3.18
N ALA A 161 2.18 -19.97 -4.27
CA ALA A 161 1.66 -20.11 -5.62
C ALA A 161 2.74 -19.73 -6.64
N SER A 162 2.52 -20.13 -7.90
CA SER A 162 3.43 -19.76 -8.98
C SER A 162 3.43 -18.25 -9.23
N VAL A 163 4.60 -17.69 -9.50
CA VAL A 163 4.80 -16.30 -9.92
C VAL A 163 5.24 -16.25 -11.37
N VAL A 164 4.59 -15.44 -12.20
CA VAL A 164 4.90 -15.31 -13.64
C VAL A 164 5.55 -13.97 -13.92
N ALA A 165 6.79 -13.98 -14.42
CA ALA A 165 7.47 -12.81 -14.94
C ALA A 165 7.30 -12.71 -16.45
N THR A 166 6.89 -11.53 -16.94
CA THR A 166 6.93 -11.17 -18.37
C THR A 166 8.00 -10.12 -18.58
N VAL A 167 8.90 -10.35 -19.54
CA VAL A 167 10.01 -9.46 -19.85
C VAL A 167 9.77 -8.74 -21.17
N TRP A 168 9.83 -7.43 -21.11
CA TRP A 168 9.74 -6.53 -22.25
C TRP A 168 11.15 -6.08 -22.66
N PRO A 169 11.38 -5.85 -23.97
CA PRO A 169 12.67 -5.34 -24.43
C PRO A 169 12.88 -3.89 -23.96
N PRO A 170 14.10 -3.33 -24.05
CA PRO A 170 14.38 -1.98 -23.55
C PRO A 170 13.54 -0.87 -24.17
N GLU A 171 13.01 -1.08 -25.38
CA GLU A 171 12.10 -0.14 -26.01
C GLU A 171 10.74 -0.09 -25.32
N GLY A 172 10.37 -1.11 -24.53
CA GLY A 172 9.13 -1.21 -23.79
C GLY A 172 8.11 -2.19 -24.37
N PRO A 173 6.94 -2.33 -23.73
CA PRO A 173 5.97 -3.39 -23.99
C PRO A 173 5.31 -3.36 -25.37
N GLN A 174 5.31 -2.20 -26.05
CA GLN A 174 4.73 -2.04 -27.40
C GLN A 174 5.45 -2.86 -28.50
N LYS A 175 6.63 -3.41 -28.20
CA LYS A 175 7.38 -4.29 -29.11
C LYS A 175 7.07 -5.78 -28.94
N GLY A 176 6.18 -6.12 -28.02
CA GLY A 176 5.95 -7.51 -27.61
C GLY A 176 6.99 -7.95 -26.59
N TRP A 177 6.65 -8.98 -25.83
CA TRP A 177 7.54 -9.53 -24.81
C TRP A 177 8.62 -10.40 -25.45
N VAL A 178 9.78 -10.48 -24.78
CA VAL A 178 10.94 -11.26 -25.22
C VAL A 178 11.15 -12.53 -24.40
N ALA A 179 10.63 -12.58 -23.17
CA ALA A 179 10.53 -13.80 -22.37
C ALA A 179 9.28 -13.79 -21.48
N GLN A 180 8.80 -14.99 -21.13
CA GLN A 180 7.79 -15.17 -20.09
C GLN A 180 8.09 -16.46 -19.32
N THR A 181 8.38 -16.31 -18.03
CA THR A 181 8.86 -17.41 -17.19
C THR A 181 8.04 -17.50 -15.91
N SER A 182 7.69 -18.73 -15.52
CA SER A 182 6.96 -19.00 -14.27
C SER A 182 7.89 -19.61 -13.23
N CYS A 183 8.02 -18.98 -12.06
CA CYS A 183 8.58 -19.60 -10.86
C CYS A 183 7.49 -20.44 -10.16
N PRO A 184 7.64 -21.78 -10.07
CA PRO A 184 6.60 -22.69 -9.57
C PRO A 184 6.58 -22.76 -8.04
#